data_AF-A0AAW1PAT8-F1
#
_entry.id   AF-A0AAW1PAT8-F1
#
_cell.length_a   1.000
_cell.length_b   1.000
_cell.length_c   1.000
_cell.angle_alpha   90.00
_cell.angle_beta   90.00
_cell.angle_gamma   90.00
#
_symmetry.space_group_name_H-M   'P 1'
#
loop_
_entity.id
_entity.type
_entity.pdbx_description
1 polymer ?
#
loop_
_entity_poly.entity_id
_entity_poly.type
_entity_poly.pdbx_seq_one_letter_code
_entity_poly.pdbx_strand_id
1 'polypeptide(L)'
;MQPQSADDRQAKKDECVRQALIAGGKGAAWGLAGGALSIGTLQQFSPGFRRSLGISGKTALVVSPAFLLYFLLSELALNECARKQRLENSAARFGAAEDILPKRTA
;
A
#
# COMPACT_ATOMS: atom_id res chain seq x y z
N MET A 1 6.97 -5.94 35.10
CA MET A 1 7.01 -4.93 34.02
C MET A 1 7.00 -5.65 32.66
N GLN A 2 5.86 -5.70 31.96
CA GLN A 2 5.76 -6.14 30.55
C GLN A 2 5.10 -5.13 29.57
N PRO A 3 4.98 -3.81 29.83
CA PRO A 3 4.24 -2.92 28.91
C PRO A 3 4.99 -2.57 27.61
N GLN A 4 6.33 -2.51 27.59
CA GLN A 4 7.06 -1.99 26.41
C GLN A 4 6.88 -2.81 25.12
N SER A 5 6.78 -4.14 25.22
CA SER A 5 6.72 -4.99 24.01
C SER A 5 5.40 -4.88 23.22
N ALA A 6 4.31 -4.42 23.83
CA ALA A 6 3.03 -4.24 23.16
C ALA A 6 2.97 -2.91 22.42
N ASP A 7 3.40 -1.84 23.10
CA ASP A 7 3.48 -0.48 22.54
C ASP A 7 4.45 -0.43 21.34
N ASP A 8 5.62 -1.08 21.43
CA ASP A 8 6.59 -1.12 20.32
C ASP A 8 6.03 -1.84 19.08
N ARG A 9 5.22 -2.89 19.29
CA ARG A 9 4.56 -3.62 18.19
C ARG A 9 3.44 -2.80 17.58
N GLN A 10 2.74 -1.97 18.35
CA GLN A 10 1.74 -1.05 17.83
C GLN A 10 2.40 0.09 17.04
N ALA A 11 3.46 0.70 17.58
CA ALA A 11 4.19 1.76 16.88
C ALA A 11 4.73 1.30 15.50
N LYS A 12 5.27 0.08 15.42
CA LYS A 12 5.71 -0.50 14.13
C LYS A 12 4.56 -0.73 13.14
N LYS A 13 3.37 -1.11 13.63
CA LYS A 13 2.18 -1.27 12.78
C LYS A 13 1.69 0.08 12.27
N ASP A 14 1.62 1.07 13.15
CA ASP A 14 1.13 2.40 12.81
C ASP A 14 2.01 3.07 11.75
N GLU A 15 3.34 2.92 11.86
CA GLU A 15 4.26 3.42 10.83
C GLU A 15 4.04 2.73 9.47
N CYS A 16 3.82 1.40 9.45
CA CYS A 16 3.53 0.69 8.21
C CYS A 16 2.19 1.08 7.59
N VAL A 17 1.16 1.29 8.42
CA VAL A 17 -0.13 1.81 7.96
C VAL A 17 0.04 3.22 7.38
N ARG A 18 0.81 4.08 8.06
CA ARG A 18 1.08 5.44 7.58
C ARG A 18 1.79 5.44 6.22
N GLN A 19 2.80 4.60 6.04
CA GLN A 19 3.49 4.48 4.75
C GLN A 19 2.56 3.96 3.65
N ALA A 20 1.70 3.00 3.97
CA ALA A 20 0.70 2.49 3.04
C ALA A 20 -0.30 3.57 2.62
N LEU A 21 -0.80 4.38 3.56
CA LEU A 21 -1.68 5.51 3.26
C LEU A 21 -1.02 6.55 2.35
N ILE A 22 0.27 6.85 2.56
CA ILE A 22 1.02 7.78 1.72
C ILE A 22 1.22 7.21 0.31
N ALA A 23 1.60 5.93 0.20
CA ALA A 23 1.79 5.25 -1.09
C ALA A 23 0.47 5.16 -1.87
N GLY A 24 -0.62 4.75 -1.19
CA GLY A 24 -1.96 4.74 -1.75
C GLY A 24 -2.40 6.13 -2.18
N GLY A 25 -2.19 7.16 -1.35
CA GLY A 25 -2.55 8.54 -1.67
C GLY A 25 -1.84 9.06 -2.93
N LYS A 26 -0.55 8.74 -3.10
CA LYS A 26 0.18 9.02 -4.35
C LYS A 26 -0.46 8.26 -5.53
N GLY A 27 -0.78 6.99 -5.35
CA GLY A 27 -1.49 6.17 -6.34
C GLY A 27 -2.82 6.77 -6.79
N ALA A 28 -3.63 7.22 -5.84
CA ALA A 28 -4.90 7.88 -6.10
C ALA A 28 -4.71 9.16 -6.92
N ALA A 29 -3.71 9.98 -6.58
CA ALA A 29 -3.42 11.21 -7.31
C ALA A 29 -3.04 10.93 -8.77
N TRP A 30 -2.19 9.93 -9.02
CA TRP A 30 -1.85 9.49 -10.38
C TRP A 30 -3.06 8.92 -11.13
N GLY A 31 -3.89 8.13 -10.46
CA GLY A 31 -5.11 7.57 -11.03
C GLY A 31 -6.14 8.64 -11.40
N LEU A 32 -6.33 9.65 -10.55
CA LEU A 32 -7.20 10.79 -10.85
C LEU A 32 -6.66 11.62 -12.02
N ALA A 33 -5.37 11.92 -12.03
CA ALA A 33 -4.75 12.69 -13.11
C ALA A 33 -4.89 11.95 -14.46
N GLY A 34 -4.52 10.67 -14.52
CA GLY A 34 -4.66 9.85 -15.72
C GLY A 34 -6.11 9.63 -16.14
N GLY A 35 -7.01 9.39 -15.18
CA GLY A 35 -8.45 9.22 -15.42
C GLY A 35 -9.10 10.49 -15.95
N ALA A 36 -8.78 11.65 -15.38
CA ALA A 36 -9.32 12.93 -15.84
C ALA A 36 -8.81 13.30 -17.24
N LEU A 37 -7.52 13.07 -17.53
CA LEU A 37 -6.95 13.33 -18.85
C LEU A 37 -7.54 12.41 -19.93
N SER A 38 -7.66 11.12 -19.65
CA SER A 38 -8.24 10.15 -20.59
C SER A 38 -9.73 10.41 -20.84
N ILE A 39 -10.53 10.69 -19.81
CA ILE A 39 -11.94 11.03 -19.97
C ILE A 39 -12.12 12.39 -20.65
N GLY A 40 -11.28 13.37 -20.34
CA GLY A 40 -11.30 14.69 -20.97
C GLY A 40 -11.02 14.63 -22.48
N THR A 41 -10.01 13.86 -22.89
CA THR A 41 -9.71 13.64 -24.31
C THR A 41 -10.80 12.82 -24.98
N LEU A 42 -11.28 11.73 -24.37
CA LEU A 42 -12.35 10.91 -24.92
C LEU A 42 -13.66 11.68 -25.09
N GLN A 43 -13.96 12.59 -24.16
CA GLN A 43 -15.06 13.53 -24.28
C GLN A 43 -14.85 14.46 -25.47
N GLN A 44 -13.64 14.97 -25.73
CA GLN A 44 -13.40 15.85 -26.89
C GLN A 44 -13.54 15.13 -28.23
N PHE A 45 -13.01 13.91 -28.37
CA PHE A 45 -12.92 13.22 -29.66
C PHE A 45 -14.10 12.29 -29.99
N SER A 46 -14.86 11.81 -29.00
CA SER A 46 -15.98 10.87 -29.23
C SER A 46 -17.36 11.48 -28.94
N PRO A 47 -18.14 11.85 -29.97
CA PRO A 47 -19.51 12.34 -29.78
C PRO A 47 -20.46 11.24 -29.25
N GLY A 48 -20.15 9.96 -29.49
CA GLY A 48 -20.90 8.82 -28.94
C GLY A 48 -20.73 8.70 -27.42
N PHE A 49 -19.50 8.91 -26.92
CA PHE A 49 -19.21 8.90 -25.48
C PHE A 49 -19.89 10.06 -24.74
N ARG A 50 -20.06 11.22 -25.40
CA ARG A 50 -20.82 12.35 -24.84
C ARG A 50 -22.29 12.04 -24.61
N ARG A 51 -22.92 11.31 -25.53
CA ARG A 51 -24.37 11.01 -25.52
C ARG A 51 -24.73 9.76 -24.73
N SER A 52 -23.81 8.80 -24.61
CA SER A 52 -24.06 7.51 -23.96
C SER A 52 -23.89 7.52 -22.44
N LEU A 53 -23.01 8.36 -21.89
CA LEU A 53 -22.70 8.39 -20.46
C LEU A 53 -23.11 9.71 -19.80
N GLY A 54 -23.96 9.61 -18.78
CA GLY A 54 -24.27 10.73 -17.89
C GLY A 54 -23.08 11.14 -17.03
N ILE A 55 -23.21 12.27 -16.33
CA ILE A 55 -22.15 12.83 -15.46
C ILE A 55 -21.70 11.82 -14.38
N SER A 56 -22.64 11.04 -13.84
CA SER A 56 -22.37 9.99 -12.86
C SER A 56 -21.50 8.84 -13.42
N GLY A 57 -21.74 8.40 -14.66
CA GLY A 57 -20.93 7.35 -15.27
C GLY A 57 -19.51 7.81 -15.61
N LYS A 58 -19.35 9.06 -16.02
CA LYS A 58 -18.04 9.66 -16.30
C LYS A 58 -17.21 9.84 -15.04
N THR A 59 -17.85 10.26 -13.95
CA THR A 59 -17.19 10.36 -12.64
C THR A 59 -16.79 8.99 -12.13
N ALA A 60 -17.64 7.96 -12.25
CA ALA A 60 -17.27 6.59 -11.91
C ALA A 60 -16.03 6.11 -12.68
N LEU A 61 -15.91 6.45 -13.97
CA LEU A 61 -14.74 6.10 -14.78
C LEU A 61 -13.45 6.84 -14.38
N VAL A 62 -13.54 8.05 -13.84
CA VAL A 62 -12.36 8.78 -13.32
C VAL A 62 -11.98 8.26 -11.93
N VAL A 63 -12.97 7.99 -11.09
CA VAL A 63 -12.76 7.67 -9.67
C VAL A 63 -12.35 6.20 -9.46
N SER A 64 -12.88 5.27 -10.26
CA SER A 64 -12.53 3.85 -10.17
C SER A 64 -11.02 3.56 -10.28
N PRO A 65 -10.29 4.06 -11.29
CA PRO A 65 -8.85 3.83 -11.38
C PRO A 65 -8.07 4.48 -10.23
N ALA A 66 -8.57 5.60 -9.68
CA ALA A 66 -7.95 6.22 -8.50
C ALA A 66 -8.04 5.32 -7.26
N PHE A 67 -9.22 4.76 -6.98
CA PHE A 67 -9.40 3.81 -5.88
C PHE A 67 -8.63 2.51 -6.09
N LEU A 68 -8.59 2.01 -7.33
CA LEU A 68 -7.85 0.79 -7.65
C LEU A 68 -6.35 0.99 -7.42
N LEU A 69 -5.77 2.10 -7.90
CA LEU A 69 -4.36 2.41 -7.67
C LEU A 69 -4.05 2.70 -6.20
N TYR A 70 -4.96 3.39 -5.50
CA TYR A 70 -4.86 3.59 -4.05
C TYR A 70 -4.74 2.25 -3.32
N PHE A 71 -5.67 1.34 -3.58
CA PHE A 71 -5.73 0.04 -2.90
C PHE A 71 -4.50 -0.80 -3.24
N LEU A 72 -4.15 -0.87 -4.52
CA LEU A 72 -3.01 -1.67 -4.99
C LEU A 72 -1.68 -1.21 -4.35
N LEU A 73 -1.43 0.10 -4.31
CA LEU A 73 -0.20 0.64 -3.74
C LEU A 73 -0.18 0.61 -2.21
N SER A 74 -1.34 0.74 -1.56
CA SER A 74 -1.45 0.56 -0.11
C SER A 74 -1.16 -0.88 0.30
N GLU A 75 -1.76 -1.85 -0.40
CA GLU A 75 -1.53 -3.28 -0.17
C GLU A 75 -0.08 -3.67 -0.45
N LEU A 76 0.53 -3.14 -1.52
CA LEU A 76 1.94 -3.39 -1.82
C LEU A 76 2.84 -2.95 -0.65
N ALA A 77 2.62 -1.75 -0.13
CA ALA A 77 3.39 -1.20 0.99
C ALA A 77 3.15 -1.99 2.30
N LEU A 78 1.91 -2.39 2.58
CA LEU A 78 1.59 -3.24 3.73
C LEU A 78 2.27 -4.60 3.63
N ASN A 79 2.25 -5.22 2.44
CA ASN A 79 2.86 -6.51 2.20
C ASN A 79 4.39 -6.44 2.30
N GLU A 80 5.01 -5.37 1.79
CA GLU A 80 6.45 -5.12 1.99
C GLU A 80 6.82 -4.98 3.46
N CYS A 81 6.02 -4.23 4.24
CA CYS A 81 6.24 -4.14 5.69
C CYS A 81 6.08 -5.49 6.38
N ALA A 82 5.02 -6.24 6.08
CA ALA A 82 4.80 -7.57 6.65
C ALA A 82 5.95 -8.52 6.31
N ARG A 83 6.50 -8.43 5.09
CA ARG A 83 7.66 -9.21 4.66
C ARG A 83 8.92 -8.84 5.45
N LYS A 84 9.18 -7.54 5.65
CA LYS A 84 10.31 -7.07 6.48
C LYS A 84 10.20 -7.58 7.91
N GLN A 85 9.03 -7.46 8.54
CA GLN A 85 8.81 -7.96 9.90
C GLN A 85 9.03 -9.48 10.02
N ARG A 86 8.59 -10.27 9.03
CA ARG A 86 8.85 -11.72 9.01
C ARG A 86 10.33 -12.05 8.92
N LEU A 87 11.08 -11.32 8.10
CA LEU A 87 12.53 -11.50 7.98
C LEU A 87 13.24 -11.11 9.28
N GLU A 88 12.89 -9.98 9.89
CA GLU A 88 13.44 -9.56 11.20
C GLU A 88 13.17 -10.61 12.29
N ASN A 89 11.94 -11.11 12.37
CA ASN A 89 11.56 -12.14 13.35
C ASN A 89 12.29 -13.47 13.09
N SER A 90 12.55 -13.81 11.83
CA SER A 90 13.30 -15.02 11.47
C SER A 90 14.77 -14.87 11.84
N ALA A 91 15.38 -13.74 11.48
CA ALA A 91 16.77 -13.43 11.82
C ALA A 91 16.99 -13.40 13.34
N ALA A 92 16.07 -12.81 14.10
CA ALA A 92 16.12 -12.82 15.56
C ALA A 92 16.03 -14.24 16.14
N ARG A 93 15.25 -15.13 15.53
CA ARG A 93 15.17 -16.54 15.93
C ARG A 93 16.44 -17.33 15.62
N PHE A 94 17.07 -17.09 14.46
CA PHE A 94 18.32 -17.75 14.10
C PHE A 94 19.50 -17.21 14.92
N GLY A 95 19.59 -15.89 15.14
CA GLY A 95 20.60 -15.29 16.02
C GLY A 95 20.46 -15.77 17.47
N ALA A 96 19.23 -15.88 17.99
CA ALA A 96 18.99 -16.47 19.30
C ALA A 96 19.32 -17.97 19.35
N ALA A 97 19.23 -18.71 18.24
CA ALA A 97 19.64 -20.11 18.19
C ALA A 97 21.18 -20.27 18.22
N GLU A 98 21.92 -19.30 17.69
CA GLU A 98 23.38 -19.26 17.72
C GLU A 98 23.94 -18.96 19.13
N ASP A 99 23.26 -18.11 19.91
CA ASP A 99 23.61 -17.83 21.32
C ASP A 99 23.32 -19.00 22.28
N ILE A 100 22.44 -19.95 21.91
CA ILE A 100 22.06 -21.11 22.75
C ILE A 100 22.99 -22.31 22.52
N LEU A 101 23.77 -22.33 21.43
CA LEU A 101 24.78 -23.37 21.23
C LEU A 101 26.01 -23.06 22.10
N PRO A 102 26.32 -23.87 23.14
CA PRO A 102 27.56 -23.68 23.87
C PRO A 102 28.70 -23.77 22.87
N LYS A 103 29.60 -22.77 22.87
CA LYS A 103 30.86 -22.82 22.11
C LYS A 103 31.47 -24.20 22.34
N ARG A 104 31.36 -25.07 21.34
CA ARG A 104 32.03 -26.36 21.35
C ARG A 104 33.49 -26.02 21.14
N THR A 105 34.18 -25.80 22.26
CA THR A 105 35.63 -25.67 22.34
C THR A 105 36.24 -26.85 21.59
N ALA A 106 36.97 -26.54 20.53
CA ALA A 106 38.00 -27.39 19.96
C ALA A 106 39.33 -26.66 20.16
#